data_AF-A0A3D2HUY4-F1
#
_entry.id   AF-A0A3D2HUY4-F1
#
_cell.length_a   1.000
_cell.length_b   1.000
_cell.length_c   1.000
_cell.angle_alpha   90.00
_cell.angle_beta   90.00
_cell.angle_gamma   90.00
#
_symmetry.space_group_name_H-M   'P 1'
#
loop_
_entity.id
_entity.type
_entity.pdbx_description
1 polymer ?
#
loop_
_entity_poly.entity_id
_entity_poly.type
_entity_poly.pdbx_seq_one_letter_code
_entity_poly.pdbx_strand_id
1 'polypeptide(L)'
;MLNLRRRKCPLDYRLCNQTVTVYHRDGDKVTRTVYDNAFLDFKKTENVDKTGSKEVNSFLLVIPCSEACVHPEDKVLLGTGEEITATQWPSFISVKVPGLVVVKYVDPKYWGGKLIHVEAGG
;
A
#
# COMPACT_ATOMS: atom_id res chain seq x y z
N MET A 1 -42.46 -4.37 -11.66
CA MET A 1 -41.09 -3.82 -11.67
C MET A 1 -40.32 -4.44 -10.51
N LEU A 2 -39.36 -5.33 -10.79
CA LEU A 2 -38.48 -5.87 -9.74
C LEU A 2 -37.54 -4.76 -9.28
N ASN A 3 -37.70 -4.31 -8.05
CA ASN A 3 -36.72 -3.49 -7.36
C ASN A 3 -35.47 -4.34 -7.10
N LEU A 4 -34.58 -4.41 -8.09
CA LEU A 4 -33.19 -4.82 -7.91
C LEU A 4 -32.56 -3.83 -6.94
N ARG A 5 -32.69 -4.09 -5.63
CA ARG A 5 -31.89 -3.42 -4.61
C ARG A 5 -30.44 -3.53 -5.09
N ARG A 6 -29.82 -2.39 -5.43
CA ARG A 6 -28.38 -2.33 -5.72
C ARG A 6 -27.68 -3.07 -4.60
N ARG A 7 -27.16 -4.27 -4.86
CA ARG A 7 -26.39 -5.04 -3.89
C ARG A 7 -25.22 -4.14 -3.48
N LYS A 8 -25.23 -3.66 -2.23
CA LYS A 8 -24.06 -3.02 -1.65
C LYS A 8 -22.90 -4.02 -1.75
N CYS A 9 -21.69 -3.51 -2.00
CA CYS A 9 -20.49 -4.33 -2.05
C CYS A 9 -20.42 -5.18 -0.76
N PRO A 10 -20.22 -6.51 -0.85
CA PRO A 10 -20.19 -7.38 0.32
C PRO A 10 -18.87 -7.26 1.11
N LEU A 11 -17.90 -6.49 0.61
CA LEU A 11 -16.62 -6.32 1.27
C LEU A 11 -16.75 -5.45 2.51
N ASP A 12 -16.00 -5.87 3.53
CA ASP A 12 -15.98 -5.27 4.84
C ASP A 12 -14.56 -4.80 5.15
N TYR A 13 -14.40 -3.49 5.26
CA TYR A 13 -13.11 -2.84 5.49
C TYR A 13 -12.87 -2.51 6.97
N ARG A 14 -13.53 -3.20 7.91
CA ARG A 14 -13.30 -3.00 9.36
C ARG A 14 -11.84 -3.20 9.79
N LEU A 15 -11.07 -4.00 9.05
CA LEU A 15 -9.64 -4.19 9.29
C LEU A 15 -8.78 -3.03 8.73
N CYS A 16 -9.33 -2.21 7.82
CA CYS A 16 -8.64 -1.05 7.27
C CYS A 16 -8.78 0.16 8.22
N ASN A 17 -8.20 0.04 9.40
CA ASN A 17 -8.29 1.00 10.50
C ASN A 17 -6.96 1.70 10.81
N GLN A 18 -5.96 1.55 9.93
CA GLN A 18 -4.64 2.14 10.09
C GLN A 18 -4.49 3.35 9.18
N THR A 19 -3.71 4.33 9.65
CA THR A 19 -3.22 5.41 8.80
C THR A 19 -1.97 4.94 8.08
N VAL A 20 -1.87 5.19 6.77
CA VAL A 20 -0.65 4.96 5.98
C VAL A 20 -0.36 6.17 5.11
N THR A 21 0.92 6.40 4.84
CA THR A 21 1.36 7.43 3.91
C THR A 21 1.96 6.77 2.68
N VAL A 22 1.41 7.09 1.51
CA VAL A 22 1.93 6.68 0.20
C VAL A 22 2.69 7.85 -0.39
N TYR A 23 3.93 7.58 -0.77
CA TYR A 23 4.79 8.49 -1.49
C TYR A 23 4.92 8.00 -2.92
N HIS A 24 4.52 8.85 -3.85
CA HIS A 24 4.64 8.60 -5.28
C HIS A 24 5.61 9.60 -5.89
N ARG A 25 6.44 9.13 -6.83
CA ARG A 25 7.37 9.97 -7.57
C ARG A 25 7.06 9.94 -9.05
N ASP A 26 6.80 11.12 -9.59
CA ASP A 26 6.64 11.37 -11.03
C ASP A 26 7.73 12.35 -11.47
N GLY A 27 8.79 11.83 -12.09
CA GLY A 27 9.97 12.62 -12.47
C GLY A 27 10.64 13.30 -11.26
N ASP A 28 10.62 14.63 -11.22
CA ASP A 28 11.15 15.45 -10.11
C ASP A 28 10.08 15.87 -9.09
N LYS A 29 8.84 15.41 -9.26
CA LYS A 29 7.76 15.67 -8.30
C LYS A 29 7.60 14.47 -7.38
N VAL A 30 7.61 14.71 -6.08
CA VAL A 30 7.21 13.73 -5.07
C VAL A 30 5.89 14.17 -4.47
N THR A 31 4.88 13.31 -4.53
CA THR A 31 3.57 13.53 -3.91
C THR A 31 3.43 12.63 -2.69
N ARG A 32 2.90 13.22 -1.61
CA ARG A 32 2.61 12.52 -0.37
C ARG A 32 1.10 12.49 -0.18
N THR A 33 0.54 11.30 -0.06
CA THR A 33 -0.88 11.09 0.20
C THR A 33 -1.05 10.26 1.46
N VAL A 34 -1.85 10.76 2.40
CA VAL A 34 -2.16 10.06 3.65
C VAL A 34 -3.55 9.45 3.52
N TYR A 35 -3.65 8.16 3.81
CA TYR A 35 -4.91 7.42 3.87
C TYR A 35 -5.18 7.03 5.31
N ASP A 36 -6.31 7.44 5.86
CA ASP A 36 -6.73 7.12 7.24
C ASP A 36 -7.44 5.75 7.37
N ASN A 37 -7.71 5.09 6.24
CA ASN A 37 -8.53 3.89 6.14
C ASN A 37 -7.81 2.75 5.43
N ALA A 38 -6.60 2.38 5.84
CA ALA A 38 -5.80 1.34 5.19
C ALA A 38 -5.54 0.14 6.11
N PHE A 39 -5.15 -0.98 5.51
CA PHE A 39 -4.58 -2.13 6.18
C PHE A 39 -3.19 -2.39 5.61
N LEU A 40 -2.17 -2.36 6.46
CA LEU A 40 -0.78 -2.65 6.14
C LEU A 40 -0.27 -3.70 7.14
N ASP A 41 0.00 -4.89 6.62
CA ASP A 41 0.54 -6.00 7.39
C ASP A 41 1.89 -6.44 6.85
N PHE A 42 2.79 -6.79 7.77
CA PHE A 42 4.13 -7.25 7.46
C PHE A 42 4.22 -8.74 7.70
N LYS A 43 4.40 -9.50 6.62
CA LYS A 43 4.67 -10.92 6.71
C LYS A 43 6.18 -11.14 6.77
N LYS A 44 6.68 -11.34 7.99
CA LYS A 44 8.04 -11.83 8.22
C LYS A 44 8.09 -13.32 7.87
N THR A 45 8.82 -13.67 6.81
CA THR A 45 9.13 -15.08 6.50
C THR A 45 10.59 -15.32 6.82
N GLU A 46 10.87 -16.05 7.90
CA GLU A 46 12.21 -16.54 8.20
C GLU A 46 12.47 -17.81 7.39
N ASN A 47 13.26 -17.70 6.31
CA ASN A 47 13.82 -18.87 5.64
C ASN A 47 15.23 -19.12 6.17
N VAL A 48 15.43 -20.32 6.71
CA VAL A 48 16.75 -20.86 7.06
C VAL A 48 17.30 -21.59 5.84
N ASP A 49 18.29 -20.99 5.20
CA ASP A 49 19.09 -21.62 4.14
C ASP A 49 20.49 -21.97 4.67
N LYS A 50 21.15 -22.94 4.01
CA LYS A 50 22.48 -23.48 4.40
C LYS A 50 23.63 -22.45 4.42
N THR A 51 23.39 -21.19 4.03
CA THR A 51 24.41 -20.13 3.91
C THR A 51 24.12 -18.91 4.80
N GLY A 52 23.10 -19.00 5.66
CA GLY A 52 22.67 -17.89 6.52
C GLY A 52 21.26 -17.42 6.20
N SER A 53 20.56 -16.90 7.22
CA SER A 53 19.17 -16.47 7.13
C SER A 53 19.00 -15.33 6.13
N LYS A 54 18.12 -15.50 5.14
CA LYS A 54 17.62 -14.38 4.31
C LYS A 54 16.27 -13.96 4.86
N GLU A 55 16.22 -12.81 5.53
CA GLU A 55 14.96 -12.18 5.92
C GLU A 55 14.29 -11.60 4.67
N VAL A 56 13.20 -12.23 4.21
CA VAL A 56 12.34 -11.65 3.18
C VAL A 56 11.17 -10.97 3.90
N ASN A 57 11.26 -9.65 4.01
CA ASN A 57 10.17 -8.82 4.54
C ASN A 57 9.16 -8.57 3.42
N SER A 58 8.15 -9.42 3.32
CA SER A 58 7.00 -9.19 2.45
C SER A 58 5.91 -8.40 3.19
N PHE A 59 5.09 -7.64 2.47
CA PHE A 59 3.96 -6.94 3.05
C PHE A 59 2.69 -7.04 2.18
N LEU A 60 1.55 -6.81 2.81
CA LEU A 60 0.26 -6.63 2.17
C LEU A 60 -0.32 -5.28 2.57
N LEU A 61 -0.59 -4.45 1.57
CA LEU A 61 -1.31 -3.19 1.69
C LEU A 61 -2.69 -3.32 1.04
N VAL A 62 -3.73 -2.86 1.73
CA VAL A 62 -5.10 -2.76 1.20
C VAL A 62 -5.61 -1.35 1.47
N ILE A 63 -5.99 -0.62 0.41
CA ILE A 63 -6.56 0.73 0.50
C ILE A 63 -7.92 0.76 -0.21
N PRO A 64 -9.04 0.94 0.52
CA PRO A 64 -10.34 1.23 -0.06
C PRO A 64 -10.30 2.57 -0.79
N CYS A 65 -10.45 2.52 -2.10
CA CYS A 65 -10.35 3.67 -3.00
C CYS A 65 -11.27 3.48 -4.22
N SER A 66 -11.76 4.59 -4.77
CA SER A 66 -12.58 4.62 -5.99
C SER A 66 -11.77 4.82 -7.27
N GLU A 67 -10.49 5.12 -7.14
CA GLU A 67 -9.53 5.41 -8.22
C GLU A 67 -8.15 4.82 -7.88
N ALA A 68 -7.29 4.65 -8.88
CA ALA A 68 -5.96 4.07 -8.69
C ALA A 68 -5.12 4.99 -7.79
N CYS A 69 -4.78 4.49 -6.60
CA CYS A 69 -4.24 5.31 -5.51
C CYS A 69 -2.79 4.92 -5.12
N VAL A 70 -2.28 3.82 -5.69
CA VAL A 70 -0.94 3.25 -5.48
C VAL A 70 -0.41 2.73 -6.82
N HIS A 71 0.88 2.91 -7.06
CA HIS A 71 1.61 2.47 -8.25
C HIS A 71 2.85 1.64 -7.85
N PRO A 72 3.38 0.81 -8.77
CA PRO A 72 4.70 0.21 -8.58
C PRO A 72 5.76 1.30 -8.29
N GLU A 73 6.75 0.96 -7.48
CA GLU A 73 7.81 1.85 -6.96
C GLU A 73 7.37 2.91 -5.95
N ASP A 74 6.06 3.01 -5.65
CA ASP A 74 5.60 3.84 -4.54
C ASP A 74 6.19 3.34 -3.22
N LYS A 75 6.47 4.29 -2.34
CA LYS A 75 6.99 4.01 -1.00
C LYS A 75 5.87 4.20 0.01
N VAL A 76 5.69 3.25 0.89
CA VAL A 76 4.57 3.26 1.84
C VAL A 76 5.11 3.17 3.25
N LEU A 77 4.59 4.04 4.12
CA LEU A 77 4.96 4.11 5.53
C LEU A 77 3.70 3.97 6.39
N LEU A 78 3.79 3.22 7.48
CA LEU A 78 2.73 3.19 8.49
C LEU A 78 2.68 4.54 9.24
N GLY A 79 1.47 5.07 9.41
CA GLY A 79 1.20 6.34 10.04
C GLY A 79 1.30 7.54 9.10
N THR A 80 1.37 8.72 9.70
CA THR A 80 1.51 10.01 9.03
C THR A 80 2.99 10.32 8.86
N GLY A 81 3.55 10.04 7.69
CA GLY A 81 4.95 10.31 7.39
C GLY A 81 5.23 11.79 7.11
N GLU A 82 6.50 12.19 7.13
CA GLU A 82 6.94 13.55 6.81
C GLU A 82 6.85 13.88 5.32
N GLU A 83 6.77 15.15 4.95
CA GLU A 83 6.93 15.55 3.55
C GLU A 83 8.40 15.40 3.13
N ILE A 84 8.62 14.79 1.96
CA ILE A 84 9.96 14.59 1.40
C ILE A 84 10.08 15.28 0.04
N THR A 85 11.27 15.77 -0.25
CA THR A 85 11.62 16.35 -1.54
C THR A 85 12.17 15.30 -2.51
N ALA A 86 12.22 15.61 -3.80
CA ALA A 86 12.81 14.73 -4.81
C ALA A 86 14.28 14.38 -4.53
N THR A 87 15.04 15.31 -3.95
CA THR A 87 16.44 15.11 -3.55
C THR A 87 16.57 14.09 -2.41
N GLN A 88 15.57 13.99 -1.54
CA GLN A 88 15.54 13.02 -0.44
C GLN A 88 15.10 11.62 -0.90
N TRP A 89 14.37 11.51 -2.01
CA TRP A 89 13.81 10.25 -2.50
C TRP A 89 14.82 9.09 -2.57
N PRO A 90 16.05 9.25 -3.13
CA PRO A 90 17.00 8.13 -3.24
C PRO A 90 17.47 7.61 -1.87
N SER A 91 17.48 8.46 -0.84
CA SER A 91 17.83 8.07 0.54
C SER A 91 16.63 7.66 1.38
N PHE A 92 15.41 7.87 0.90
CA PHE A 92 14.19 7.44 1.57
C PHE A 92 13.93 5.96 1.28
N ILE A 93 14.70 5.06 1.90
CA ILE A 93 14.71 3.61 1.62
C ILE A 93 14.50 2.81 2.90
N SER A 94 13.98 1.59 2.77
CA SER A 94 13.60 0.72 3.90
C SER A 94 14.72 0.46 4.91
N VAL A 95 15.99 0.43 4.46
CA VAL A 95 17.15 0.26 5.36
C VAL A 95 17.43 1.49 6.24
N LYS A 96 17.00 2.69 5.82
CA LYS A 96 17.19 3.94 6.57
C LYS A 96 15.94 4.37 7.34
N VAL A 97 14.77 3.95 6.87
CA VAL A 97 13.47 4.34 7.45
C VAL A 97 12.73 3.07 7.87
N PRO A 98 12.78 2.69 9.16
CA PRO A 98 12.08 1.52 9.66
C PRO A 98 10.59 1.56 9.34
N GLY A 99 10.04 0.45 8.85
CA GLY A 99 8.63 0.34 8.46
C GLY A 99 8.30 0.92 7.08
N LEU A 100 9.27 1.52 6.37
CA LEU A 100 9.09 1.92 4.97
C LEU A 100 9.19 0.70 4.06
N VAL A 101 8.20 0.54 3.18
CA VAL A 101 8.17 -0.52 2.17
C VAL A 101 8.08 0.06 0.77
N VAL A 102 8.49 -0.71 -0.23
CA VAL A 102 8.42 -0.33 -1.64
C VAL A 102 7.47 -1.27 -2.35
N VAL A 103 6.49 -0.70 -3.05
CA VAL A 103 5.47 -1.44 -3.79
C VAL A 103 6.10 -2.07 -5.03
N LYS A 104 6.01 -3.40 -5.15
CA LYS A 104 6.44 -4.13 -6.37
C LYS A 104 5.28 -4.48 -7.28
N TYR A 105 4.11 -4.75 -6.71
CA TYR A 105 2.91 -5.07 -7.47
C TYR A 105 1.70 -4.34 -6.92
N VAL A 106 0.75 -4.07 -7.81
CA VAL A 106 -0.53 -3.43 -7.54
C VAL A 106 -1.61 -4.27 -8.21
N ASP A 107 -2.63 -4.65 -7.45
CA ASP A 107 -3.78 -5.41 -7.91
C ASP A 107 -5.08 -4.67 -7.58
N PRO A 108 -5.65 -3.92 -8.55
CA PRO A 108 -6.91 -3.21 -8.36
C PRO A 108 -8.09 -4.19 -8.32
N LYS A 109 -8.96 -4.08 -7.32
CA LYS A 109 -10.16 -4.91 -7.20
C LYS A 109 -11.41 -4.19 -7.65
N TYR A 110 -12.28 -4.90 -8.35
CA TYR A 110 -13.49 -4.34 -8.92
C TYR A 110 -14.74 -5.06 -8.41
N TRP A 111 -15.82 -4.29 -8.20
CA TRP A 111 -17.16 -4.81 -7.93
C TRP A 111 -18.17 -4.07 -8.77
N GLY A 112 -18.98 -4.80 -9.55
CA GLY A 112 -19.94 -4.19 -10.48
C GLY A 112 -19.28 -3.24 -11.49
N GLY A 113 -18.05 -3.55 -11.92
CA GLY A 113 -17.28 -2.73 -12.87
C GLY A 113 -16.66 -1.47 -12.30
N LYS A 114 -16.76 -1.24 -10.98
CA LYS A 114 -16.14 -0.09 -10.29
C LYS A 114 -14.99 -0.55 -9.42
N LEU A 115 -13.91 0.21 -9.42
CA LEU A 115 -12.82 0.03 -8.47
C LEU A 115 -13.35 0.28 -7.05
N ILE A 116 -13.02 -0.64 -6.14
CA ILE A 116 -13.48 -0.58 -4.74
C ILE A 116 -12.34 -0.53 -3.73
N HIS A 117 -11.19 -1.12 -4.08
CA HIS A 117 -9.96 -1.02 -3.32
C HIS A 117 -8.79 -1.47 -4.21
N VAL A 118 -7.59 -1.16 -3.74
CA VAL A 118 -6.33 -1.65 -4.31
C VAL A 118 -5.64 -2.52 -3.28
N GLU A 119 -5.15 -3.68 -3.71
CA GLU A 119 -4.17 -4.48 -2.96
C GLU A 119 -2.78 -4.21 -3.54
N ALA A 120 -1.76 -4.11 -2.70
CA ALA A 120 -0.39 -3.92 -3.13
C ALA A 120 0.58 -4.68 -2.21
N GLY A 121 1.76 -5.01 -2.73
CA GLY A 121 2.79 -5.70 -1.95
C GLY A 121 4.16 -5.66 -2.62
N GLY A 122 5.15 -6.20 -1.92
CA GLY A 122 6.55 -6.23 -2.35
C GLY A 122 7.46 -7.02 -1.45
#